data_AF-A0A957VEI6-F1
#
_entry.id   AF-A0A957VEI6-F1
#
_cell.length_a   1.000
_cell.length_b   1.000
_cell.length_c   1.000
_cell.angle_alpha   90.00
_cell.angle_beta   90.00
_cell.angle_gamma   90.00
#
_symmetry.space_group_name_H-M   'P 1'
#
loop_
_entity.id
_entity.type
_entity.pdbx_description
1 polymer ?
#
loop_
_entity_poly.entity_id
_entity_poly.type
_entity_poly.pdbx_seq_one_letter_code
_entity_poly.pdbx_strand_id
1 'polypeptide(L)' 'QRAEVYVFSEGLSEAQIEQALFTPCRDISATVAALQQKYGPAARLCVIPTGPQTIAYVEPAGKSITNTVP' A
#
# COMPACT_ATOMS: atom_id res chain seq x y z
N GLN A 1 -9.10 9.73 11.05
CA GLN A 1 -8.08 9.16 10.15
C GLN A 1 -8.77 8.14 9.26
N ARG A 2 -8.51 8.14 7.94
CA ARG A 2 -9.17 7.23 6.98
C ARG A 2 -8.29 6.05 6.54
N ALA A 3 -6.97 6.16 6.62
CA ALA A 3 -6.02 5.11 6.27
C ALA A 3 -4.71 5.25 7.06
N GLU A 4 -4.06 4.12 7.35
CA GLU A 4 -2.66 4.05 7.82
C GLU A 4 -1.74 4.07 6.59
N VAL A 5 -0.81 5.02 6.53
CA VAL A 5 0.06 5.22 5.37
C VAL A 5 1.51 4.95 5.77
N TYR A 6 2.07 3.90 5.18
CA TYR A 6 3.46 3.51 5.35
C TYR A 6 4.32 4.06 4.21
N VAL A 7 5.48 4.62 4.55
CA VAL A 7 6.40 5.22 3.57
C VAL A 7 7.76 4.56 3.69
N PHE A 8 8.23 4.02 2.57
CA PHE A 8 9.62 3.61 2.39
C PHE A 8 10.39 4.73 1.69
N SER A 9 11.49 5.18 2.30
CA SER A 9 12.39 6.17 1.73
C SER A 9 13.78 6.00 2.31
N GLU A 10 14.81 6.06 1.46
CA GLU A 10 16.21 6.10 1.90
C GLU A 10 16.71 7.55 2.11
N GLY A 11 16.00 8.53 1.55
CA GLY A 11 16.38 9.95 1.58
C GLY A 11 15.74 10.75 2.72
N LEU A 12 14.80 10.17 3.45
CA LEU A 12 14.12 10.80 4.59
C LEU A 12 14.42 10.01 5.85
N SER A 13 14.65 10.72 6.96
CA SER A 13 14.74 10.08 8.27
C SER A 13 13.35 9.68 8.78
N GLU A 14 13.31 8.70 9.68
CA GLU A 14 12.05 8.27 10.33
C GLU A 14 11.33 9.44 11.00
N ALA A 15 12.08 10.32 11.67
CA ALA A 15 11.53 11.51 12.31
C ALA A 15 10.87 12.47 11.30
N GLN A 16 11.44 12.63 10.10
CA GLN A 16 10.82 13.46 9.05
C GLN A 16 9.53 12.83 8.52
N ILE A 17 9.50 11.51 8.38
CA ILE A 17 8.31 10.77 7.94
C ILE A 17 7.19 10.85 8.98
N GLU A 18 7.52 10.69 10.27
CA GLU A 18 6.57 10.81 11.38
C GLU A 18 6.02 12.23 11.51
N GLN A 19 6.86 13.26 11.33
CA GLN A 19 6.44 14.66 11.29
C GLN A 19 5.46 14.96 10.14
N ALA A 20 5.56 14.20 9.04
CA ALA A 20 4.63 14.26 7.92
C ALA A 20 3.36 13.43 8.12
N LEU A 21 3.11 12.90 9.34
CA LEU A 21 1.96 12.06 9.71
C LEU A 21 1.92 10.70 9.00
N PHE A 22 3.09 10.20 8.60
CA PHE A 22 3.26 8.88 7.99
C PHE A 22 3.96 7.91 8.95
N THR A 23 3.82 6.61 8.69
CA THR A 23 4.56 5.56 9.41
C THR A 23 5.78 5.15 8.59
N PRO A 24 7.02 5.23 9.12
CA PRO A 24 8.20 4.78 8.40
C PRO A 24 8.20 3.26 8.21
N CYS A 25 8.67 2.81 7.06
CA CYS A 25 8.84 1.41 6.69
C CYS A 25 10.23 1.20 6.10
N ARG A 26 11.02 0.27 6.67
CA ARG A 26 12.36 -0.08 6.16
C ARG A 26 12.37 -1.29 5.23
N ASP A 27 11.34 -2.11 5.27
CA ASP A 27 11.18 -3.28 4.41
C ASP A 27 9.71 -3.40 4.02
N ILE A 28 9.44 -3.19 2.73
CA ILE A 28 8.09 -3.24 2.17
C ILE A 28 7.51 -4.66 2.30
N SER A 29 8.30 -5.69 2.04
CA SER A 29 7.85 -7.09 2.09
C SER A 29 7.49 -7.50 3.52
N ALA A 30 8.34 -7.17 4.48
CA ALA A 30 8.08 -7.45 5.89
C ALA A 30 6.84 -6.69 6.39
N THR A 31 6.69 -5.42 5.98
CA THR A 31 5.54 -4.59 6.35
C THR A 31 4.24 -5.12 5.75
N VAL A 32 4.23 -5.50 4.47
CA VAL A 32 3.05 -6.10 3.82
C VAL A 32 2.68 -7.43 4.48
N ALA A 33 3.65 -8.28 4.84
CA ALA A 33 3.40 -9.53 5.55
C ALA A 33 2.76 -9.31 6.93
N ALA A 34 3.28 -8.35 7.71
CA ALA A 34 2.70 -7.98 9.00
C ALA A 34 1.28 -7.40 8.86
N LEU A 35 1.04 -6.58 7.83
CA LEU A 35 -0.30 -6.04 7.55
C LEU A 35 -1.27 -7.12 7.11
N GLN A 36 -0.84 -8.10 6.30
CA GLN A 36 -1.66 -9.23 5.91
C GLN A 36 -2.06 -10.08 7.13
N GLN A 37 -1.16 -10.26 8.10
CA GLN A 37 -1.49 -10.91 9.37
C GLN A 37 -2.48 -10.08 10.20
N LYS A 38 -2.30 -8.74 10.26
CA LYS A 38 -3.18 -7.80 10.98
C LYS A 38 -4.61 -7.78 10.41
N TYR A 39 -4.76 -7.73 9.09
CA TYR A 39 -6.07 -7.65 8.42
C TYR A 39 -6.71 -9.01 8.12
N GLY A 40 -5.94 -10.10 8.25
CA GLY A 40 -6.40 -11.47 8.11
C GLY A 40 -6.32 -12.02 6.69
N PRO A 41 -6.62 -13.32 6.52
CA PRO A 41 -6.39 -14.06 5.27
C PRO A 41 -7.25 -13.61 4.09
N ALA A 42 -8.34 -12.88 4.33
CA ALA A 42 -9.19 -12.33 3.29
C ALA A 42 -8.72 -10.96 2.77
N ALA A 43 -7.62 -10.41 3.30
CA ALA A 43 -7.07 -9.15 2.87
C ALA A 43 -6.63 -9.21 1.40
N ARG A 44 -7.11 -8.25 0.60
CA ARG A 44 -6.76 -8.11 -0.82
C ARG A 44 -5.67 -7.06 -0.98
N LEU A 45 -4.63 -7.41 -1.73
CA LEU A 45 -3.55 -6.48 -2.07
C LEU A 45 -3.75 -5.95 -3.49
N CYS A 46 -3.66 -4.64 -3.66
CA CYS A 46 -3.61 -3.97 -4.94
C CYS A 46 -2.24 -3.29 -5.07
N VAL A 47 -1.58 -3.46 -6.22
CA VAL A 47 -0.25 -2.90 -6.49
C VAL A 47 -0.34 -1.99 -7.70
N ILE A 48 0.18 -0.77 -7.58
CA ILE A 48 0.30 0.19 -8.67
C ILE A 48 1.79 0.52 -8.86
N PRO A 49 2.50 -0.16 -9.76
CA PRO A 49 3.95 0.00 -9.92
C PRO A 49 4.38 1.42 -10.32
N THR A 50 3.58 2.13 -11.13
CA THR A 50 3.88 3.46 -11.66
C THR A 50 2.87 4.50 -11.16
N GLY A 51 2.75 4.61 -9.84
CA GLY A 51 1.76 5.44 -9.14
C GLY A 51 1.57 6.86 -9.71
N PRO A 52 2.64 7.68 -9.84
CA PRO A 52 2.52 9.06 -10.34
C PRO A 52 1.98 9.17 -11.78
N GLN A 53 2.12 8.11 -12.58
CA GLN A 53 1.65 8.07 -13.96
C GLN A 53 0.31 7.33 -14.12
N THR A 54 -0.30 6.87 -13.02
CA THR A 54 -1.53 6.08 -13.04
C THR A 54 -2.70 6.90 -12.50
N ILE A 55 -3.76 7.03 -13.29
CA ILE A 55 -5.05 7.55 -12.81
C ILE A 55 -5.90 6.36 -12.39
N ALA A 56 -6.17 6.24 -11.08
CA ALA A 56 -7.01 5.17 -10.56
C ALA A 56 -8.50 5.53 -10.74
N TYR A 57 -9.26 4.62 -11.36
CA TYR A 57 -10.69 4.74 -11.52
C TYR A 57 -11.40 3.72 -10.62
N VAL A 58 -12.56 4.10 -10.10
CA VAL A 58 -13.49 3.14 -9.50
C VAL A 58 -14.37 2.58 -10.61
N GLU A 59 -14.38 1.26 -10.78
CA GLU A 59 -15.42 0.67 -11.63
C GLU A 59 -16.77 0.82 -10.92
N PRO A 60 -17.83 1.27 -11.60
CA PRO A 60 -19.18 1.13 -11.09
C PRO A 60 -19.44 -0.36 -10.85
N ALA A 61 -19.99 -0.71 -9.68
CA ALA A 61 -20.13 -2.08 -9.21
C ALA A 61 -20.70 -3.03 -10.29
N GLY A 62 -19.86 -3.89 -10.89
CA GLY A 62 -20.36 -4.77 -11.95
C GLY A 62 -19.36 -5.60 -12.77
N LYS A 63 -18.03 -5.42 -12.67
CA LYS A 63 -17.09 -6.28 -13.43
C LYS A 63 -15.95 -6.81 -12.56
N SER A 64 -15.88 -8.13 -12.47
CA SER A 64 -14.82 -8.85 -11.77
C SER A 64 -13.65 -9.03 -12.72
N ILE A 65 -12.57 -8.28 -12.54
CA ILE A 65 -11.29 -8.48 -13.24
C ILE A 65 -10.48 -9.56 -12.51
N THR A 66 -10.42 -10.76 -13.09
CA THR A 66 -9.50 -11.83 -12.66
C THR A 66 -8.12 -11.53 -13.23
N ASN A 67 -7.21 -11.00 -12.42
CA ASN A 67 -5.81 -10.90 -12.80
C ASN A 67 -5.11 -12.23 -12.48
N THR A 68 -5.13 -13.17 -13.42
CA THR A 68 -4.30 -14.38 -13.34
C THR A 68 -2.91 -14.01 -13.85
N VAL A 69 -1.93 -14.02 -12.95
CA VAL A 69 -0.51 -13.89 -13.31
C VAL A 69 -0.08 -15.21 -13.98
N PRO A 70 0.65 -15.20 -15.12
CA PRO A 70 1.17 -16.41 -15.75
C PRO A 70 2.23 -17.13 -14.90
#